data_AF-A0A1F7TH86-F1
#
_entry.id   AF-A0A1F7TH86-F1
#
_cell.length_a   1.000
_cell.length_b   1.000
_cell.length_c   1.000
_cell.angle_alpha   90.00
_cell.angle_beta   90.00
_cell.angle_gamma   90.00
#
_symmetry.space_group_name_H-M   'P 1'
#
loop_
_entity.id
_entity.type
_entity.pdbx_description
1 polymer ?
#
loop_
_entity_poly.entity_id
_entity_poly.type
_entity_poly.pdbx_seq_one_letter_code
_entity_poly.pdbx_strand_id
1 'polypeptide(L)'
;MSDPDRSRRSHKWVTEEFYKVHDVYGFRAAMFVEWGFRPADVKRTTERIKVPEAASKEWTRTAAQEEALAREAEASGHRESAAEFYHRAALYYGPACGMIHANTPKKRELYAKMIACYAKFTELFGEAPVERVEIPFEGGKSIPGILQAVPGVPKAPCVIVVPGMDTIKEYMPNPYHNHFRRRGLATLSIDGPGQGESNVRETWVTLDNFERAGSAAIDFLEKRPEVDASKVGLYGWSMGSYWGPRVAAHDPRLKACVGAMGVYLQKDTIFRHGKPAYRANYMYMSNIHDEDAFDAMAARMTLEPLAPRLRCPMLLAMGEFDELCPLEDAERLYGMIPGPKELWVYENETHTLGGRLPDFYLAVADWLRDALDGKLKPGHAARKFIPAR
;
A
#
# COMPACT_ATOMS: atom_id res chain seq x y z
N MET A 1 -12.78 -8.38 36.98
CA MET A 1 -11.30 -8.39 36.90
C MET A 1 -10.89 -9.77 36.44
N SER A 2 -10.71 -9.95 35.14
CA SER A 2 -10.38 -11.22 34.51
C SER A 2 -9.08 -11.04 33.73
N ASP A 3 -8.05 -11.76 34.16
CA ASP A 3 -6.77 -11.91 33.47
C ASP A 3 -6.98 -12.89 32.30
N PRO A 4 -6.81 -12.48 31.03
CA PRO A 4 -6.90 -13.39 29.91
C PRO A 4 -5.60 -14.19 29.79
N ASP A 5 -5.68 -15.40 30.35
CA ASP A 5 -4.94 -16.62 30.00
C ASP A 5 -3.60 -16.43 29.25
N ARG A 6 -2.52 -16.27 30.04
CA ARG A 6 -1.12 -16.29 29.58
C ARG A 6 -0.67 -17.66 29.05
N SER A 7 -1.42 -18.75 29.23
CA SER A 7 -0.93 -20.12 29.00
C SER A 7 -0.79 -20.49 27.52
N ARG A 8 -1.42 -19.75 26.60
CA ARG A 8 -1.33 -20.01 25.15
C ARG A 8 -0.10 -19.39 24.46
N ARG A 9 0.75 -18.64 25.17
CA ARG A 9 1.90 -17.91 24.59
C ARG A 9 3.19 -18.74 24.46
N SER A 10 3.24 -19.95 25.01
CA SER A 10 4.48 -20.74 25.12
C SER A 10 4.47 -22.08 24.38
N HIS A 11 3.46 -22.37 23.56
CA HIS A 11 3.39 -23.63 22.84
C HIS A 11 4.29 -23.60 21.59
N LYS A 12 5.54 -24.05 21.76
CA LYS A 12 6.60 -24.12 20.74
C LYS A 12 6.40 -25.17 19.62
N TRP A 13 5.38 -26.02 19.68
CA TRP A 13 5.36 -27.26 18.88
C TRP A 13 4.35 -27.30 17.72
N VAL A 14 3.73 -26.17 17.34
CA VAL A 14 2.97 -26.04 16.07
C VAL A 14 3.59 -24.98 15.13
N THR A 15 4.59 -24.25 15.60
CA THR A 15 5.16 -23.08 14.91
C THR A 15 6.55 -23.31 14.31
N GLU A 16 7.33 -24.29 14.79
CA GLU A 16 8.76 -24.36 14.46
C GLU A 16 9.13 -25.16 13.19
N GLU A 17 8.29 -26.11 12.73
CA GLU A 17 8.57 -26.86 11.48
C GLU A 17 7.87 -26.28 10.24
N PHE A 18 6.74 -25.57 10.40
CA PHE A 18 5.95 -25.05 9.27
C PHE A 18 6.25 -23.57 8.94
N TYR A 19 6.86 -22.83 9.87
CA TYR A 19 7.16 -21.41 9.72
C TYR A 19 8.58 -21.11 10.20
N LYS A 20 9.58 -21.52 9.41
CA LYS A 20 10.89 -20.87 9.51
C LYS A 20 10.62 -19.36 9.48
N VAL A 21 11.09 -18.63 10.48
CA VAL A 21 11.04 -17.16 10.56
C VAL A 21 11.63 -16.49 9.30
N HIS A 22 12.37 -17.26 8.48
CA HIS A 22 12.78 -16.89 7.13
C HIS A 22 11.64 -16.71 6.12
N ASP A 23 10.47 -17.34 6.29
CA ASP A 23 9.42 -17.39 5.26
C ASP A 23 8.34 -16.30 5.43
N VAL A 24 8.08 -15.86 6.67
CA VAL A 24 7.18 -14.72 6.95
C VAL A 24 7.73 -13.42 6.35
N TYR A 25 9.06 -13.31 6.24
CA TYR A 25 9.74 -12.21 5.55
C TYR A 25 10.24 -12.58 4.15
N GLY A 26 10.47 -13.87 3.85
CA GLY A 26 10.73 -14.38 2.50
C GLY A 26 9.58 -14.05 1.54
N PHE A 27 8.34 -14.24 1.99
CA PHE A 27 7.11 -13.88 1.28
C PHE A 27 7.00 -12.39 0.90
N ARG A 28 7.72 -11.51 1.60
CA ARG A 28 7.78 -10.05 1.34
C ARG A 28 9.16 -9.58 0.88
N ALA A 29 10.12 -10.46 0.67
CA ALA A 29 11.50 -10.07 0.40
C ALA A 29 11.61 -9.22 -0.87
N ALA A 30 10.91 -9.63 -1.94
CA ALA A 30 10.83 -8.86 -3.18
C ALA A 30 10.15 -7.50 -2.96
N MET A 31 9.04 -7.45 -2.22
CA MET A 31 8.35 -6.19 -1.88
C MET A 31 9.27 -5.22 -1.15
N PHE A 32 9.96 -5.70 -0.12
CA PHE A 32 10.88 -4.89 0.68
C PHE A 32 11.99 -4.29 -0.18
N VAL A 33 12.58 -5.07 -1.10
CA VAL A 33 13.60 -4.55 -2.02
C VAL A 33 13.04 -3.46 -2.93
N GLU A 34 11.88 -3.70 -3.55
CA GLU A 34 11.24 -2.72 -4.44
C GLU A 34 10.85 -1.43 -3.70
N TRP A 35 10.47 -1.53 -2.42
CA TRP A 35 10.18 -0.38 -1.56
C TRP A 35 11.43 0.37 -1.07
N GLY A 36 12.63 -0.22 -1.23
CA GLY A 36 13.91 0.40 -0.87
C GLY A 36 14.54 -0.08 0.43
N PHE A 37 14.02 -1.15 1.04
CA PHE A 37 14.68 -1.80 2.16
C PHE A 37 15.97 -2.48 1.68
N ARG A 38 17.04 -2.41 2.49
CA ARG A 38 18.29 -3.12 2.18
C ARG A 38 18.19 -4.58 2.64
N PRO A 39 18.45 -5.57 1.77
CA PRO A 39 18.38 -7.00 2.15
C PRO A 39 19.20 -7.36 3.39
N ALA A 40 20.39 -6.79 3.54
CA ALA A 40 21.25 -7.00 4.71
C ALA A 40 20.58 -6.51 6.01
N ASP A 41 19.86 -5.39 5.95
CA ASP A 41 19.16 -4.83 7.11
C ASP A 41 17.92 -5.65 7.47
N VAL A 42 17.17 -6.09 6.47
CA VAL A 42 16.03 -7.00 6.65
C VAL A 42 16.53 -8.28 7.31
N LYS A 43 17.58 -8.90 6.76
CA LYS A 43 18.18 -10.13 7.31
C LYS A 43 18.64 -9.94 8.76
N ARG A 44 19.50 -8.95 9.06
CA ARG A 44 20.01 -8.73 10.42
C ARG A 44 18.90 -8.39 11.42
N THR A 45 17.83 -7.73 10.99
CA THR A 45 16.69 -7.37 11.85
C THR A 45 15.86 -8.61 12.18
N THR A 46 15.49 -9.36 11.14
CA THR A 46 14.66 -10.55 11.26
C THR A 46 15.34 -11.67 12.03
N GLU A 47 16.67 -11.83 11.90
CA GLU A 47 17.45 -12.77 12.71
C GLU A 47 17.38 -12.49 14.22
N ARG A 48 17.13 -11.24 14.64
CA ARG A 48 16.96 -10.86 16.06
C ARG A 48 15.53 -11.07 16.55
N ILE A 49 14.55 -11.18 15.66
CA ILE A 49 13.15 -11.42 16.02
C ILE A 49 12.97 -12.90 16.32
N LYS A 50 12.98 -13.26 17.60
CA LYS A 50 12.76 -14.66 18.05
C LYS A 50 11.30 -14.97 18.32
N VAL A 51 10.49 -13.95 18.58
CA VAL A 51 9.04 -14.03 18.82
C VAL A 51 8.35 -12.84 18.15
N PRO A 52 7.10 -12.96 17.68
CA PRO A 52 6.38 -11.88 17.00
C PRO A 52 6.34 -10.56 17.79
N GLU A 53 6.23 -10.62 19.13
CA GLU A 53 6.17 -9.45 20.01
C GLU A 53 7.47 -8.63 20.00
N ALA A 54 8.60 -9.25 19.65
CA ALA A 54 9.88 -8.56 19.53
C ALA A 54 10.00 -7.76 18.22
N ALA A 55 9.11 -7.97 17.25
CA ALA A 55 9.22 -7.36 15.92
C ALA A 55 9.25 -5.83 15.98
N SER A 56 8.32 -5.21 16.72
CA SER A 56 8.28 -3.74 16.86
C SER A 56 9.57 -3.19 17.47
N LYS A 57 10.09 -3.87 18.50
CA LYS A 57 11.34 -3.49 19.18
C LYS A 57 12.54 -3.60 18.24
N GLU A 58 12.70 -4.71 17.52
CA GLU A 58 13.89 -4.93 16.70
C GLU A 58 13.89 -4.09 15.43
N TRP A 59 12.73 -3.81 14.84
CA TRP A 59 12.59 -2.83 13.76
C TRP A 59 12.87 -1.40 14.24
N THR A 60 12.38 -1.03 15.42
CA THR A 60 12.71 0.26 16.06
C THR A 60 14.22 0.41 16.25
N ARG A 61 14.91 -0.65 16.69
CA ARG A 61 16.37 -0.65 16.83
C ARG A 61 17.07 -0.39 15.50
N THR A 62 16.69 -1.09 14.44
CA THR A 62 17.30 -0.89 13.10
C THR A 62 17.01 0.51 12.57
N ALA A 63 15.79 1.00 12.70
CA ALA A 63 15.43 2.35 12.28
C ALA A 63 16.24 3.43 13.01
N ALA A 64 16.42 3.30 14.33
CA ALA A 64 17.22 4.22 15.12
C ALA A 64 18.71 4.21 14.75
N GLN A 65 19.25 3.06 14.31
CA GLN A 65 20.63 2.97 13.80
C GLN A 65 20.79 3.75 12.50
N GLU A 66 19.86 3.59 11.55
CA GLU A 66 19.88 4.36 10.31
C GLU A 66 19.66 5.87 10.57
N GLU A 67 18.77 6.22 11.49
CA GLU A 67 18.57 7.62 11.90
C GLU A 67 19.85 8.25 12.48
N ALA A 68 20.63 7.50 13.26
CA ALA A 68 21.90 7.97 13.80
C ALA A 68 22.95 8.19 12.69
N LEU A 69 23.07 7.25 11.74
CA LEU A 69 23.94 7.40 10.57
C LEU A 69 23.54 8.60 9.70
N ALA A 70 22.24 8.84 9.55
CA ALA A 70 21.72 9.99 8.82
C ALA A 70 22.17 11.31 9.45
N ARG A 71 22.05 11.43 10.78
CA ARG A 71 22.49 12.61 11.54
C ARG A 71 23.99 12.84 11.46
N GLU A 72 24.79 11.77 11.52
CA GLU A 72 26.26 11.85 11.38
C GLU A 72 26.66 12.33 9.98
N ALA A 73 26.03 11.78 8.94
CA ALA A 73 26.24 12.17 7.56
C ALA A 73 25.83 13.64 7.33
N GLU A 74 24.67 14.06 7.86
CA GLU A 74 24.19 15.44 7.74
C GLU A 74 25.13 16.43 8.44
N ALA A 75 25.56 16.11 9.67
CA ALA A 75 26.50 16.94 10.43
C ALA A 75 27.87 17.07 9.74
N SER A 76 28.25 16.08 8.94
CA SER A 76 29.49 16.06 8.16
C SER A 76 29.34 16.69 6.76
N GLY A 77 28.15 17.18 6.40
CA GLY A 77 27.87 17.77 5.08
C GLY A 77 27.69 16.75 3.95
N HIS A 78 27.59 15.45 4.26
CA HIS A 78 27.37 14.38 3.27
C HIS A 78 25.87 14.25 2.95
N ARG A 79 25.35 15.20 2.16
CA ARG A 79 23.92 15.38 1.88
C ARG A 79 23.25 14.13 1.32
N GLU A 80 23.86 13.48 0.33
CA GLU A 80 23.31 12.30 -0.35
C GLU A 80 23.20 11.10 0.60
N SER A 81 24.27 10.83 1.36
CA SER A 81 24.30 9.77 2.36
C SER A 81 23.24 10.02 3.45
N ALA A 82 23.12 11.27 3.92
CA ALA A 82 22.11 11.63 4.92
C ALA A 82 20.69 11.40 4.40
N ALA A 83 20.39 11.82 3.17
CA ALA A 83 19.09 11.59 2.53
C ALA A 83 18.74 10.10 2.48
N GLU A 84 19.66 9.24 2.04
CA GLU A 84 19.42 7.81 1.93
C GLU A 84 19.19 7.16 3.31
N PHE A 85 20.01 7.51 4.31
CA PHE A 85 19.85 6.99 5.67
C PHE A 85 18.53 7.45 6.31
N TYR A 86 18.13 8.71 6.12
CA TYR A 86 16.83 9.19 6.58
C TYR A 86 15.65 8.46 5.92
N HIS A 87 15.74 8.20 4.61
CA HIS A 87 14.74 7.41 3.89
C HIS A 87 14.64 5.99 4.46
N ARG A 88 15.77 5.29 4.64
CA ARG A 88 15.81 3.94 5.23
C ARG A 88 15.28 3.93 6.66
N ALA A 89 15.65 4.91 7.48
CA ALA A 89 15.12 5.05 8.84
C ALA A 89 13.58 5.16 8.83
N ALA A 90 13.02 5.99 7.96
CA ALA A 90 11.56 6.12 7.80
C ALA A 90 10.91 4.79 7.39
N LEU A 91 11.45 4.12 6.36
CA LEU A 91 10.96 2.80 5.94
C LEU A 91 10.97 1.79 7.10
N TYR A 92 12.01 1.79 7.93
CA TYR A 92 12.18 0.80 9.00
C TYR A 92 11.33 1.09 10.24
N TYR A 93 10.93 2.34 10.47
CA TYR A 93 9.90 2.66 11.45
C TYR A 93 8.50 2.15 11.01
N GLY A 94 8.26 1.98 9.70
CA GLY A 94 7.00 1.46 9.16
C GLY A 94 6.58 0.11 9.74
N PRO A 95 7.38 -0.98 9.62
CA PRO A 95 7.06 -2.26 10.23
C PRO A 95 6.98 -2.18 11.76
N ALA A 96 7.75 -1.30 12.41
CA ALA A 96 7.66 -1.12 13.85
C ALA A 96 6.29 -0.60 14.30
N CYS A 97 5.70 0.29 13.51
CA CYS A 97 4.34 0.82 13.67
C CYS A 97 3.25 -0.21 13.34
N GLY A 98 3.46 -0.98 12.26
CA GLY A 98 2.48 -1.94 11.73
C GLY A 98 2.12 -3.07 12.69
N MET A 99 3.00 -3.40 13.64
CA MET A 99 2.77 -4.45 14.64
C MET A 99 1.87 -4.02 15.82
N ILE A 100 1.46 -2.75 15.88
CA ILE A 100 0.67 -2.19 16.99
C ILE A 100 -0.72 -1.80 16.45
N HIS A 101 -1.74 -2.61 16.69
CA HIS A 101 -3.13 -2.35 16.24
C HIS A 101 -3.92 -1.50 17.25
N ALA A 102 -3.31 -0.43 17.76
CA ALA A 102 -3.95 0.56 18.64
C ALA A 102 -3.15 1.88 18.65
N ASN A 103 -3.84 3.01 18.85
CA ASN A 103 -3.21 4.35 18.94
C ASN A 103 -2.53 4.59 20.31
N THR A 104 -1.62 3.70 20.69
CA THR A 104 -0.84 3.80 21.93
C THR A 104 0.15 4.98 21.87
N PRO A 105 0.62 5.50 23.03
CA PRO A 105 1.69 6.49 23.06
C PRO A 105 2.93 6.03 22.28
N LYS A 106 3.27 4.74 22.34
CA LYS A 106 4.38 4.17 21.59
C LYS A 106 4.18 4.24 20.08
N LYS A 107 2.98 3.92 19.58
CA LYS A 107 2.67 4.03 18.14
C LYS A 107 2.79 5.48 17.68
N ARG A 108 2.25 6.43 18.43
CA ARG A 108 2.34 7.87 18.13
C ARG A 108 3.80 8.35 18.09
N GLU A 109 4.63 7.93 19.03
CA GLU A 109 6.07 8.22 19.05
C GLU A 109 6.80 7.67 17.80
N LEU A 110 6.53 6.42 17.42
CA LEU A 110 7.16 5.79 16.25
C LEU A 110 6.72 6.47 14.94
N TYR A 111 5.45 6.82 14.79
CA TYR A 111 4.99 7.60 13.64
C TYR A 111 5.64 8.99 13.58
N ALA A 112 5.75 9.68 14.71
CA ALA A 112 6.42 10.98 14.74
C ALA A 112 7.88 10.88 14.26
N LYS A 113 8.60 9.81 14.66
CA LYS A 113 9.97 9.53 14.19
C LYS A 113 10.02 9.21 12.71
N MET A 114 9.10 8.37 12.21
CA MET A 114 8.98 8.05 10.79
C MET A 114 8.77 9.30 9.95
N ILE A 115 7.81 10.15 10.34
CA ILE A 115 7.46 11.40 9.65
C ILE A 115 8.64 12.37 9.66
N ALA A 116 9.32 12.53 10.80
CA ALA A 116 10.48 13.39 10.91
C ALA A 116 11.65 12.93 10.01
N CYS A 117 11.92 11.62 9.98
CA CYS A 117 12.95 11.07 9.09
C CYS A 117 12.58 11.28 7.62
N TYR A 118 11.32 11.02 7.23
CA TYR A 118 10.90 11.22 5.85
C TYR A 118 10.94 12.70 5.44
N ALA A 119 10.61 13.63 6.35
CA ALA A 119 10.72 15.06 6.11
C ALA A 119 12.17 15.49 5.84
N LYS A 120 13.12 15.04 6.69
CA LYS A 120 14.56 15.27 6.46
C LYS A 120 15.03 14.67 5.14
N PHE A 121 14.56 13.48 4.78
CA PHE A 121 14.82 12.89 3.47
C PHE A 121 14.35 13.81 2.33
N THR A 122 13.11 14.32 2.38
CA THR A 122 12.58 15.21 1.32
C THR A 122 13.31 16.55 1.21
N GLU A 123 13.84 17.08 2.33
CA GLU A 123 14.68 18.29 2.33
C GLU A 123 16.04 18.06 1.65
N LEU A 124 16.60 16.85 1.79
CA LEU A 124 17.95 16.51 1.36
C LEU A 124 18.00 15.86 -0.04
N PHE A 125 16.93 15.19 -0.46
CA PHE A 125 16.86 14.49 -1.74
C PHE A 125 16.83 15.45 -2.93
N GLY A 126 17.85 15.36 -3.79
CA GLY A 126 18.03 16.29 -4.91
C GLY A 126 17.68 15.75 -6.30
N GLU A 127 17.40 14.45 -6.45
CA GLU A 127 17.22 13.84 -7.79
C GLU A 127 15.85 14.10 -8.41
N ALA A 128 14.81 14.26 -7.59
CA ALA A 128 13.46 14.58 -8.04
C ALA A 128 12.63 15.25 -6.93
N PRO A 129 11.61 16.07 -7.30
CA PRO A 129 10.72 16.66 -6.30
C PRO A 129 9.88 15.57 -5.61
N VAL A 130 10.01 15.50 -4.28
CA VAL A 130 9.21 14.65 -3.40
C VAL A 130 8.68 15.53 -2.28
N GLU A 131 7.36 15.65 -2.17
CA GLU A 131 6.70 16.54 -1.24
C GLU A 131 5.73 15.75 -0.36
N ARG A 132 5.84 15.93 0.96
CA ARG A 132 4.76 15.51 1.88
C ARG A 132 3.63 16.52 1.79
N VAL A 133 2.41 16.04 1.57
CA VAL A 133 1.23 16.88 1.35
C VAL A 133 0.13 16.54 2.34
N GLU A 134 -0.72 17.53 2.63
CA GLU A 134 -1.93 17.39 3.43
C GLU A 134 -3.13 17.71 2.55
N ILE A 135 -3.95 16.70 2.27
CA ILE A 135 -5.12 16.80 1.41
C ILE A 135 -6.33 17.11 2.30
N PRO A 136 -7.02 18.25 2.16
CA PRO A 136 -8.19 18.58 2.97
C PRO A 136 -9.26 17.50 2.90
N PHE A 137 -9.83 17.13 4.05
CA PHE A 137 -10.84 16.08 4.16
C PHE A 137 -11.89 16.40 5.23
N GLU A 138 -12.91 15.55 5.34
CA GLU A 138 -14.10 15.72 6.18
C GLU A 138 -13.79 16.11 7.64
N GLY A 139 -14.66 16.93 8.23
CA GLY A 139 -14.59 17.28 9.65
C GLY A 139 -13.33 18.06 10.03
N GLY A 140 -12.73 18.80 9.08
CA GLY A 140 -11.49 19.56 9.30
C GLY A 140 -10.24 18.69 9.39
N LYS A 141 -10.34 17.40 9.04
CA LYS A 141 -9.21 16.48 8.97
C LYS A 141 -8.50 16.61 7.62
N SER A 142 -7.42 15.86 7.46
CA SER A 142 -6.70 15.72 6.21
C SER A 142 -6.32 14.27 5.93
N ILE A 143 -6.17 13.95 4.64
CA ILE A 143 -5.52 12.73 4.16
C ILE A 143 -4.05 13.07 3.89
N PRO A 144 -3.08 12.49 4.62
CA PRO A 144 -1.68 12.73 4.40
C PRO A 144 -1.20 11.95 3.16
N GLY A 145 -0.37 12.59 2.35
CA GLY A 145 0.14 12.03 1.10
C GLY A 145 1.60 12.35 0.82
N ILE A 146 2.15 11.69 -0.19
CA ILE A 146 3.48 11.96 -0.76
C ILE A 146 3.31 12.15 -2.27
N LEU A 147 3.54 13.37 -2.74
CA LEU A 147 3.56 13.71 -4.14
C LEU A 147 4.99 13.60 -4.68
N GLN A 148 5.21 12.73 -5.65
CA GLN A 148 6.47 12.66 -6.41
C GLN A 148 6.22 13.17 -7.83
N ALA A 149 6.81 14.32 -8.14
CA ALA A 149 6.69 14.92 -9.46
C ALA A 149 7.72 14.33 -10.45
N VAL A 150 7.58 14.68 -11.72
CA VAL A 150 8.50 14.27 -12.78
C VAL A 150 9.40 15.45 -13.15
N PRO A 151 10.72 15.40 -12.87
CA PRO A 151 11.65 16.46 -13.25
C PRO A 151 11.56 16.81 -14.73
N GLY A 152 11.44 18.10 -15.05
CA GLY A 152 11.39 18.59 -16.43
C GLY A 152 10.07 18.36 -17.18
N VAL A 153 9.04 17.80 -16.54
CA VAL A 153 7.72 17.60 -17.15
C VAL A 153 6.67 18.46 -16.42
N PRO A 154 6.28 19.62 -16.97
CA PRO A 154 5.48 20.61 -16.25
C PRO A 154 3.99 20.24 -16.08
N LYS A 155 3.48 19.22 -16.77
CA LYS A 155 2.10 18.71 -16.62
C LYS A 155 2.10 17.20 -16.80
N ALA A 156 2.66 16.50 -15.82
CA ALA A 156 2.73 15.04 -15.90
C ALA A 156 1.36 14.42 -15.58
N PRO A 157 0.91 13.39 -16.33
CA PRO A 157 -0.16 12.52 -15.85
C PRO A 157 0.20 11.96 -14.47
N CYS A 158 -0.78 11.78 -13.59
CA CYS A 158 -0.54 11.39 -12.21
C CYS A 158 -1.24 10.08 -11.87
N VAL A 159 -0.58 9.22 -11.08
CA VAL A 159 -1.16 8.00 -10.52
C VAL A 159 -1.35 8.18 -9.03
N ILE A 160 -2.60 8.13 -8.55
CA ILE A 160 -2.91 8.00 -7.13
C ILE A 160 -2.55 6.58 -6.72
N VAL A 161 -1.72 6.44 -5.69
CA VAL A 161 -1.20 5.16 -5.22
C VAL A 161 -1.87 4.86 -3.88
N VAL A 162 -2.67 3.80 -3.85
CA VAL A 162 -3.46 3.37 -2.68
C VAL A 162 -2.85 2.09 -2.10
N PRO A 163 -2.23 2.16 -0.92
CA PRO A 163 -1.63 1.00 -0.28
C PRO A 163 -2.64 -0.09 0.11
N GLY A 164 -2.12 -1.28 0.38
CA GLY A 164 -2.84 -2.33 1.12
C GLY A 164 -3.12 -1.94 2.57
N MET A 165 -3.92 -2.74 3.27
CA MET A 165 -4.39 -2.41 4.62
C MET A 165 -3.28 -2.37 5.70
N ASP A 166 -2.18 -3.07 5.48
CA ASP A 166 -1.04 -3.20 6.39
C ASP A 166 0.24 -2.54 5.85
N THR A 167 0.07 -1.61 4.90
CA THR A 167 1.14 -0.84 4.28
C THR A 167 0.87 0.66 4.39
N ILE A 168 1.88 1.47 4.10
CA ILE A 168 1.85 2.94 4.26
C ILE A 168 2.34 3.64 3.00
N LYS A 169 1.96 4.91 2.83
CA LYS A 169 2.34 5.77 1.70
C LYS A 169 3.85 5.88 1.47
N GLU A 170 4.67 5.72 2.51
CA GLU A 170 6.13 5.79 2.42
C GLU A 170 6.78 4.61 1.67
N TYR A 171 6.07 3.48 1.46
CA TYR A 171 6.69 2.28 0.88
C TYR A 171 6.81 2.31 -0.64
N MET A 172 5.79 2.80 -1.35
CA MET A 172 5.78 2.75 -2.81
C MET A 172 5.08 3.98 -3.41
N PRO A 173 5.62 4.55 -4.51
CA PRO A 173 6.86 4.15 -5.18
C PRO A 173 8.12 4.61 -4.43
N ASN A 174 9.18 3.80 -4.50
CA ASN A 174 10.48 4.18 -3.95
C ASN A 174 11.04 5.41 -4.71
N PRO A 175 11.34 6.53 -4.03
CA PRO A 175 11.88 7.74 -4.66
C PRO A 175 13.16 7.52 -5.48
N TYR A 176 14.04 6.60 -5.07
CA TYR A 176 15.27 6.25 -5.79
C TYR A 176 15.02 5.30 -6.98
N HIS A 177 13.88 4.62 -7.01
CA HIS A 177 13.55 3.61 -8.03
C HIS A 177 12.07 3.66 -8.44
N ASN A 178 11.60 4.85 -8.83
CA ASN A 178 10.20 5.05 -9.16
C ASN A 178 9.89 4.64 -10.62
N HIS A 179 9.30 3.45 -10.80
CA HIS A 179 8.90 2.90 -12.09
C HIS A 179 7.90 3.76 -12.88
N PHE A 180 7.05 4.52 -12.18
CA PHE A 180 6.09 5.46 -12.78
C PHE A 180 6.80 6.72 -13.29
N ARG A 181 7.67 7.32 -12.46
CA ARG A 181 8.45 8.52 -12.84
C ARG A 181 9.28 8.28 -14.10
N ARG A 182 9.88 7.09 -14.23
CA ARG A 182 10.67 6.69 -15.42
C ARG A 182 9.84 6.62 -16.72
N ARG A 183 8.52 6.59 -16.61
CA ARG A 183 7.57 6.66 -17.73
C ARG A 183 6.88 8.02 -17.80
N GLY A 184 7.39 9.03 -17.11
CA GLY A 184 6.82 10.38 -17.09
C GLY A 184 5.45 10.45 -16.43
N LEU A 185 5.20 9.61 -15.42
CA LEU A 185 4.02 9.65 -14.57
C LEU A 185 4.41 10.18 -13.18
N ALA A 186 3.74 11.23 -12.73
CA ALA A 186 3.78 11.65 -11.33
C ALA A 186 3.02 10.65 -10.46
N THR A 187 3.28 10.63 -9.16
CA THR A 187 2.55 9.76 -8.22
C THR A 187 2.15 10.49 -6.96
N LEU A 188 0.93 10.24 -6.48
CA LEU A 188 0.44 10.68 -5.18
C LEU A 188 0.08 9.46 -4.33
N SER A 189 0.99 9.05 -3.43
CA SER A 189 0.72 7.98 -2.48
C SER A 189 -0.03 8.54 -1.28
N ILE A 190 -1.13 7.91 -0.87
CA ILE A 190 -1.98 8.39 0.23
C ILE A 190 -2.09 7.35 1.34
N ASP A 191 -2.11 7.81 2.59
CA ASP A 191 -2.67 7.00 3.68
C ASP A 191 -4.16 7.38 3.79
N GLY A 192 -5.03 6.65 3.10
CA GLY A 192 -6.47 6.90 3.14
C GLY A 192 -7.11 6.62 4.51
N PRO A 193 -8.44 6.75 4.64
CA PRO A 193 -9.13 6.41 5.88
C PRO A 193 -8.75 5.02 6.40
N GLY A 194 -8.47 4.94 7.69
CA GLY A 194 -8.04 3.73 8.38
C GLY A 194 -6.57 3.35 8.15
N GLN A 195 -5.84 3.98 7.23
CA GLN A 195 -4.44 3.64 6.95
C GLN A 195 -3.45 4.54 7.65
N GLY A 196 -2.26 4.01 7.91
CA GLY A 196 -1.06 4.79 8.24
C GLY A 196 -1.28 5.95 9.20
N GLU A 197 -0.86 7.13 8.76
CA GLU A 197 -0.97 8.37 9.51
C GLU A 197 -2.42 8.87 9.69
N SER A 198 -3.30 8.60 8.72
CA SER A 198 -4.75 8.86 8.87
C SER A 198 -5.33 8.12 10.07
N ASN A 199 -4.94 6.85 10.29
CA ASN A 199 -5.43 6.08 11.42
C ASN A 199 -4.92 6.59 12.77
N VAL A 200 -3.65 6.99 12.83
CA VAL A 200 -3.06 7.59 14.05
C VAL A 200 -3.75 8.91 14.41
N ARG A 201 -4.27 9.63 13.40
CA ARG A 201 -5.12 10.83 13.52
C ARG A 201 -6.61 10.52 13.65
N GLU A 202 -6.96 9.25 13.89
CA GLU A 202 -8.32 8.78 14.14
C GLU A 202 -9.29 9.04 12.98
N THR A 203 -8.78 9.10 11.74
CA THR A 203 -9.59 9.00 10.52
C THR A 203 -9.81 7.52 10.25
N TRP A 204 -10.88 6.96 10.80
CA TRP A 204 -11.24 5.54 10.69
C TRP A 204 -11.79 5.19 9.30
N VAL A 205 -11.57 3.96 8.84
CA VAL A 205 -12.19 3.49 7.59
C VAL A 205 -13.66 3.14 7.84
N THR A 206 -14.53 3.60 6.95
CA THR A 206 -15.93 3.14 6.85
C THR A 206 -16.11 2.39 5.53
N LEU A 207 -17.33 1.91 5.27
CA LEU A 207 -17.63 1.21 4.01
C LEU A 207 -17.43 2.08 2.76
N ASP A 208 -17.53 3.40 2.89
CA ASP A 208 -17.69 4.32 1.76
C ASP A 208 -16.77 5.55 1.78
N ASN A 209 -16.14 5.90 2.92
CA ASN A 209 -15.37 7.14 3.03
C ASN A 209 -14.09 7.16 2.19
N PHE A 210 -13.61 6.01 1.75
CA PHE A 210 -12.47 5.92 0.82
C PHE A 210 -12.78 6.50 -0.55
N GLU A 211 -14.03 6.45 -0.99
CA GLU A 211 -14.49 7.07 -2.24
C GLU A 211 -14.26 8.58 -2.19
N ARG A 212 -14.69 9.20 -1.09
CA ARG A 212 -14.56 10.65 -0.84
C ARG A 212 -13.12 11.06 -0.63
N ALA A 213 -12.30 10.22 0.01
CA ALA A 213 -10.85 10.45 0.12
C ALA A 213 -10.17 10.44 -1.27
N GLY A 214 -10.58 9.54 -2.16
CA GLY A 214 -10.13 9.52 -3.55
C GLY A 214 -10.53 10.79 -4.31
N SER A 215 -11.78 11.24 -4.20
CA SER A 215 -12.23 12.51 -4.79
C SER A 215 -11.45 13.72 -4.23
N ALA A 216 -11.20 13.76 -2.92
CA ALA A 216 -10.40 14.82 -2.30
C ALA A 216 -8.95 14.84 -2.82
N ALA A 217 -8.35 13.66 -3.08
CA ALA A 217 -7.05 13.56 -3.71
C ALA A 217 -7.05 14.09 -5.16
N ILE A 218 -8.13 13.84 -5.92
CA ILE A 218 -8.29 14.41 -7.27
C ILE A 218 -8.46 15.93 -7.20
N ASP A 219 -9.28 16.45 -6.29
CA ASP A 219 -9.46 17.90 -6.07
C ASP A 219 -8.14 18.60 -5.68
N PHE A 220 -7.29 17.90 -4.92
CA PHE A 220 -5.96 18.37 -4.60
C PHE A 220 -5.07 18.43 -5.84
N LEU A 221 -5.03 17.37 -6.65
CA LEU A 221 -4.24 17.29 -7.88
C LEU A 221 -4.66 18.32 -8.94
N GLU A 222 -5.95 18.67 -9.04
CA GLU A 222 -6.44 19.75 -9.92
C GLU A 222 -5.80 21.11 -9.64
N LYS A 223 -5.29 21.32 -8.43
CA LYS A 223 -4.65 22.57 -7.99
C LYS A 223 -3.13 22.55 -8.15
N ARG A 224 -2.55 21.42 -8.58
CA ARG A 224 -1.10 21.26 -8.72
C ARG A 224 -0.66 21.57 -10.15
N PRO A 225 0.08 22.68 -10.39
CA PRO A 225 0.47 23.08 -11.74
C PRO A 225 1.34 22.05 -12.45
N GLU A 226 2.10 21.24 -11.71
CA GLU A 226 2.98 20.18 -12.19
C GLU A 226 2.25 18.91 -12.67
N VAL A 227 0.93 18.81 -12.42
CA VAL A 227 0.10 17.64 -12.75
C VAL A 227 -0.90 17.97 -13.86
N ASP A 228 -1.05 17.06 -14.82
CA ASP A 228 -2.17 17.06 -15.76
C ASP A 228 -3.38 16.38 -15.12
N ALA A 229 -4.27 17.19 -14.54
CA ALA A 229 -5.48 16.71 -13.88
C ALA A 229 -6.47 16.01 -14.83
N SER A 230 -6.33 16.18 -16.15
CA SER A 230 -7.15 15.46 -17.12
C SER A 230 -6.72 13.99 -17.30
N LYS A 231 -5.54 13.62 -16.80
CA LYS A 231 -4.93 12.29 -16.89
C LYS A 231 -4.53 11.75 -15.52
N VAL A 232 -5.50 11.62 -14.62
CA VAL A 232 -5.30 11.00 -13.31
C VAL A 232 -5.73 9.53 -13.35
N GLY A 233 -4.82 8.62 -13.03
CA GLY A 233 -5.07 7.19 -12.84
C GLY A 233 -4.92 6.77 -11.38
N LEU A 234 -5.25 5.51 -11.08
CA LEU A 234 -5.08 4.94 -9.75
C LEU A 234 -4.40 3.58 -9.83
N TYR A 235 -3.48 3.34 -8.91
CA TYR A 235 -2.89 2.03 -8.64
C TYR A 235 -3.17 1.65 -7.18
N GLY A 236 -3.99 0.62 -6.98
CA GLY A 236 -4.28 0.07 -5.66
C GLY A 236 -3.85 -1.38 -5.59
N TRP A 237 -3.14 -1.77 -4.52
CA TRP A 237 -2.70 -3.16 -4.32
C TRP A 237 -3.26 -3.77 -3.04
N SER A 238 -3.42 -5.09 -3.00
CA SER A 238 -4.01 -5.79 -1.85
C SER A 238 -5.39 -5.20 -1.53
N MET A 239 -5.67 -4.78 -0.30
CA MET A 239 -6.92 -4.08 0.02
C MET A 239 -7.13 -2.77 -0.78
N GLY A 240 -6.05 -2.15 -1.28
CA GLY A 240 -6.14 -1.04 -2.24
C GLY A 240 -6.85 -1.42 -3.55
N SER A 241 -6.83 -2.70 -3.94
CA SER A 241 -7.58 -3.22 -5.09
C SER A 241 -9.10 -3.30 -4.85
N TYR A 242 -9.54 -3.21 -3.59
CA TYR A 242 -10.93 -3.00 -3.23
C TYR A 242 -11.27 -1.50 -3.28
N TRP A 243 -10.50 -0.63 -2.63
CA TRP A 243 -10.82 0.79 -2.58
C TRP A 243 -10.66 1.53 -3.92
N GLY A 244 -9.69 1.15 -4.74
CA GLY A 244 -9.43 1.75 -6.05
C GLY A 244 -10.64 1.74 -6.98
N PRO A 245 -11.23 0.56 -7.28
CA PRO A 245 -12.46 0.47 -8.06
C PRO A 245 -13.66 1.21 -7.42
N ARG A 246 -13.73 1.31 -6.09
CA ARG A 246 -14.79 2.14 -5.46
C ARG A 246 -14.62 3.60 -5.83
N VAL A 247 -13.40 4.14 -5.75
CA VAL A 247 -13.09 5.50 -6.20
C VAL A 247 -13.42 5.66 -7.68
N ALA A 248 -13.04 4.70 -8.53
CA ALA A 248 -13.32 4.72 -9.97
C ALA A 248 -14.83 4.71 -10.31
N ALA A 249 -15.64 3.99 -9.51
CA ALA A 249 -17.08 3.96 -9.65
C ALA A 249 -17.75 5.24 -9.12
N HIS A 250 -17.13 5.90 -8.15
CA HIS A 250 -17.63 7.12 -7.50
C HIS A 250 -17.30 8.38 -8.31
N ASP A 251 -16.07 8.51 -8.79
CA ASP A 251 -15.54 9.73 -9.40
C ASP A 251 -15.10 9.51 -10.86
N PRO A 252 -15.85 10.04 -11.85
CA PRO A 252 -15.56 9.85 -13.28
C PRO A 252 -14.33 10.63 -13.78
N ARG A 253 -13.71 11.47 -12.94
CA ARG A 253 -12.45 12.14 -13.27
C ARG A 253 -11.29 11.16 -13.34
N LEU A 254 -11.39 10.02 -12.64
CA LEU A 254 -10.38 8.97 -12.73
C LEU A 254 -10.39 8.29 -14.11
N LYS A 255 -9.23 8.26 -14.77
CA LYS A 255 -9.08 7.84 -16.18
C LYS A 255 -8.55 6.43 -16.37
N ALA A 256 -8.00 5.81 -15.33
CA ALA A 256 -7.60 4.41 -15.34
C ALA A 256 -7.49 3.91 -13.89
N CYS A 257 -7.74 2.62 -13.66
CA CYS A 257 -7.58 2.03 -12.34
C CYS A 257 -6.99 0.62 -12.44
N VAL A 258 -5.92 0.38 -11.68
CA VAL A 258 -5.33 -0.94 -11.47
C VAL A 258 -5.71 -1.41 -10.08
N GLY A 259 -6.39 -2.56 -9.99
CA GLY A 259 -6.53 -3.33 -8.77
C GLY A 259 -5.60 -4.54 -8.82
N ALA A 260 -4.45 -4.44 -8.16
CA ALA A 260 -3.40 -5.44 -8.13
C ALA A 260 -3.46 -6.30 -6.86
N MET A 261 -3.00 -7.55 -6.92
CA MET A 261 -2.92 -8.47 -5.78
C MET A 261 -4.28 -8.52 -5.07
N GLY A 262 -5.26 -9.08 -5.77
CA GLY A 262 -6.68 -8.80 -5.54
C GLY A 262 -7.18 -9.03 -4.12
N VAL A 263 -8.13 -8.21 -3.68
CA VAL A 263 -9.03 -8.45 -2.54
C VAL A 263 -10.43 -7.94 -2.94
N TYR A 264 -10.98 -8.50 -4.02
CA TYR A 264 -12.03 -7.85 -4.80
C TYR A 264 -13.43 -7.95 -4.18
N LEU A 265 -14.02 -9.15 -4.16
CA LEU A 265 -15.42 -9.37 -3.84
C LEU A 265 -15.62 -9.71 -2.36
N GLN A 266 -15.75 -10.99 -2.00
CA GLN A 266 -15.89 -11.36 -0.60
C GLN A 266 -14.62 -11.03 0.21
N LYS A 267 -14.75 -11.06 1.54
CA LYS A 267 -13.62 -10.82 2.47
C LYS A 267 -13.44 -11.96 3.48
N ASP A 268 -14.15 -13.05 3.32
CA ASP A 268 -14.07 -14.24 4.17
C ASP A 268 -12.69 -14.89 4.05
N THR A 269 -12.12 -15.00 2.84
CA THR A 269 -10.78 -15.58 2.65
C THR A 269 -9.73 -14.84 3.49
N ILE A 270 -9.71 -13.51 3.44
CA ILE A 270 -8.72 -12.70 4.16
C ILE A 270 -9.01 -12.59 5.66
N PHE A 271 -10.28 -12.43 6.08
CA PHE A 271 -10.61 -12.14 7.48
C PHE A 271 -10.94 -13.38 8.32
N ARG A 272 -11.44 -14.47 7.72
CA ARG A 272 -11.81 -15.70 8.44
C ARG A 272 -10.79 -16.82 8.26
N HIS A 273 -10.22 -16.94 7.05
CA HIS A 273 -9.31 -18.04 6.71
C HIS A 273 -7.84 -17.62 6.66
N GLY A 274 -7.57 -16.32 6.50
CA GLY A 274 -6.24 -15.74 6.50
C GLY A 274 -5.62 -15.63 7.91
N LYS A 275 -4.45 -14.99 7.97
CA LYS A 275 -3.75 -14.76 9.24
C LYS A 275 -4.62 -13.91 10.18
N PRO A 276 -4.79 -14.27 11.47
CA PRO A 276 -5.60 -13.50 12.42
C PRO A 276 -5.21 -12.02 12.54
N ALA A 277 -3.93 -11.71 12.29
CA ALA A 277 -3.41 -10.35 12.28
C ALA A 277 -4.09 -9.45 11.23
N TYR A 278 -4.54 -9.99 10.10
CA TYR A 278 -5.25 -9.24 9.06
C TYR A 278 -6.60 -8.73 9.55
N ARG A 279 -7.38 -9.62 10.18
CA ARG A 279 -8.64 -9.25 10.82
C ARG A 279 -8.43 -8.24 11.94
N ALA A 280 -7.47 -8.51 12.84
CA ALA A 280 -7.15 -7.60 13.94
C ALA A 280 -6.71 -6.21 13.46
N ASN A 281 -5.95 -6.14 12.36
CA ASN A 281 -5.56 -4.87 11.76
C ASN A 281 -6.80 -4.12 11.24
N TYR A 282 -7.69 -4.75 10.47
CA TYR A 282 -8.86 -4.05 9.92
C TYR A 282 -9.87 -3.61 11.00
N MET A 283 -10.05 -4.40 12.06
CA MET A 283 -10.81 -4.00 13.25
C MET A 283 -10.26 -2.70 13.86
N TYR A 284 -8.93 -2.62 14.01
CA TYR A 284 -8.25 -1.38 14.40
C TYR A 284 -8.43 -0.25 13.37
N MET A 285 -8.37 -0.55 12.07
CA MET A 285 -8.53 0.44 11.01
C MET A 285 -9.90 1.11 11.04
N SER A 286 -10.93 0.32 11.33
CA SER A 286 -12.33 0.75 11.38
C SER A 286 -12.77 1.24 12.76
N ASN A 287 -11.94 1.02 13.78
CA ASN A 287 -12.27 1.22 15.19
C ASN A 287 -13.52 0.44 15.65
N ILE A 288 -13.72 -0.75 15.07
CA ILE A 288 -14.78 -1.69 15.45
C ILE A 288 -14.09 -2.86 16.16
N HIS A 289 -14.29 -2.95 17.48
CA HIS A 289 -13.66 -3.98 18.33
C HIS A 289 -14.62 -5.13 18.70
N ASP A 290 -15.90 -4.95 18.40
CA ASP A 290 -16.91 -6.00 18.51
C ASP A 290 -16.86 -6.90 17.27
N GLU A 291 -16.78 -8.22 17.48
CA GLU A 291 -16.56 -9.17 16.40
C GLU A 291 -17.77 -9.33 15.49
N ASP A 292 -18.99 -9.31 16.06
CA ASP A 292 -20.23 -9.44 15.30
C ASP A 292 -20.48 -8.19 14.44
N ALA A 293 -20.24 -7.00 15.00
CA ALA A 293 -20.30 -5.74 14.26
C ALA A 293 -19.25 -5.68 13.14
N PHE A 294 -18.05 -6.21 13.36
CA PHE A 294 -17.01 -6.31 12.34
C PHE A 294 -17.45 -7.25 11.21
N ASP A 295 -17.95 -8.44 11.55
CA ASP A 295 -18.41 -9.43 10.57
C ASP A 295 -19.59 -8.88 9.74
N ALA A 296 -20.51 -8.14 10.35
CA ALA A 296 -21.59 -7.45 9.64
C ALA A 296 -21.09 -6.36 8.68
N MET A 297 -20.01 -5.65 9.03
CA MET A 297 -19.37 -4.68 8.16
C MET A 297 -18.61 -5.38 7.01
N ALA A 298 -17.83 -6.40 7.31
CA ALA A 298 -17.06 -7.18 6.34
C ALA A 298 -17.95 -7.86 5.30
N ALA A 299 -19.12 -8.38 5.68
CA ALA A 299 -20.09 -8.97 4.76
C ALA A 299 -20.61 -7.98 3.69
N ARG A 300 -20.51 -6.67 3.96
CA ARG A 300 -20.92 -5.61 3.03
C ARG A 300 -19.75 -5.09 2.17
N MET A 301 -18.52 -5.53 2.44
CA MET A 301 -17.33 -5.09 1.71
C MET A 301 -17.16 -5.82 0.38
N THR A 302 -18.03 -5.52 -0.58
CA THR A 302 -18.00 -6.07 -1.93
C THR A 302 -18.06 -4.99 -3.00
N LEU A 303 -17.46 -5.27 -4.16
CA LEU A 303 -17.53 -4.42 -5.36
C LEU A 303 -18.75 -4.72 -6.23
N GLU A 304 -19.50 -5.79 -5.98
CA GLU A 304 -20.62 -6.22 -6.84
C GLU A 304 -21.63 -5.10 -7.17
N PRO A 305 -22.12 -4.30 -6.20
CA PRO A 305 -23.08 -3.24 -6.50
C PRO A 305 -22.49 -2.07 -7.29
N LEU A 306 -21.15 -1.93 -7.28
CA LEU A 306 -20.42 -0.83 -7.89
C LEU A 306 -19.84 -1.21 -9.25
N ALA A 307 -19.63 -2.49 -9.53
CA ALA A 307 -19.03 -2.96 -10.77
C ALA A 307 -19.76 -2.45 -12.03
N PRO A 308 -21.11 -2.38 -12.07
CA PRO A 308 -21.83 -1.80 -13.21
C PRO A 308 -21.61 -0.31 -13.42
N ARG A 309 -20.88 0.40 -12.55
CA ARG A 309 -20.49 1.82 -12.69
C ARG A 309 -19.04 2.01 -13.16
N LEU A 310 -18.24 0.94 -13.24
CA LEU A 310 -16.84 1.02 -13.67
C LEU A 310 -16.77 1.29 -15.19
N ARG A 311 -16.40 2.52 -15.57
CA ARG A 311 -16.38 2.99 -16.98
C ARG A 311 -14.99 3.25 -17.53
N CYS A 312 -14.03 3.66 -16.70
CA CYS A 312 -12.66 3.86 -17.13
C CYS A 312 -11.95 2.51 -17.34
N PRO A 313 -10.82 2.48 -18.07
CA PRO A 313 -9.96 1.30 -18.14
C PRO A 313 -9.62 0.70 -16.77
N MET A 314 -9.89 -0.60 -16.62
CA MET A 314 -9.62 -1.39 -15.42
C MET A 314 -8.57 -2.47 -15.72
N LEU A 315 -7.57 -2.61 -14.85
CA LEU A 315 -6.71 -3.79 -14.81
C LEU A 315 -6.93 -4.51 -13.49
N LEU A 316 -7.36 -5.76 -13.56
CA LEU A 316 -7.32 -6.70 -12.45
C LEU A 316 -6.07 -7.57 -12.62
N ALA A 317 -5.21 -7.66 -11.62
CA ALA A 317 -4.01 -8.48 -11.70
C ALA A 317 -3.76 -9.23 -10.39
N MET A 318 -3.53 -10.54 -10.46
CA MET A 318 -3.33 -11.39 -9.28
C MET A 318 -2.51 -12.65 -9.58
N GLY A 319 -2.08 -13.32 -8.52
CA GLY A 319 -1.52 -14.68 -8.60
C GLY A 319 -2.62 -15.71 -8.75
N GLU A 320 -2.35 -16.81 -9.46
CA GLU A 320 -3.28 -17.92 -9.63
C GLU A 320 -3.69 -18.58 -8.30
N PHE A 321 -2.75 -18.65 -7.35
CA PHE A 321 -2.95 -19.24 -6.02
C PHE A 321 -2.92 -18.18 -4.92
N ASP A 322 -3.48 -17.00 -5.19
CA ASP A 322 -3.64 -15.95 -4.18
C ASP A 322 -4.47 -16.47 -2.99
N GLU A 323 -3.81 -16.58 -1.84
CA GLU A 323 -4.38 -17.16 -0.63
C GLU A 323 -5.31 -16.19 0.13
N LEU A 324 -5.44 -14.93 -0.31
CA LEU A 324 -6.28 -13.90 0.31
C LEU A 324 -7.52 -13.56 -0.53
N CYS A 325 -7.51 -13.88 -1.82
CA CYS A 325 -8.62 -13.67 -2.73
C CYS A 325 -8.64 -14.79 -3.79
N PRO A 326 -9.68 -15.63 -3.84
CA PRO A 326 -9.84 -16.64 -4.88
C PRO A 326 -9.85 -16.02 -6.28
N LEU A 327 -9.29 -16.73 -7.27
CA LEU A 327 -9.26 -16.27 -8.67
C LEU A 327 -10.67 -16.06 -9.23
N GLU A 328 -11.62 -16.87 -8.79
CA GLU A 328 -13.03 -16.81 -9.18
C GLU A 328 -13.66 -15.44 -8.87
N ASP A 329 -13.23 -14.76 -7.79
CA ASP A 329 -13.71 -13.42 -7.46
C ASP A 329 -13.24 -12.39 -8.49
N ALA A 330 -12.01 -12.53 -8.98
CA ALA A 330 -11.48 -11.66 -10.03
C ALA A 330 -12.14 -11.93 -11.38
N GLU A 331 -12.37 -13.19 -11.74
CA GLU A 331 -13.08 -13.58 -12.95
C GLU A 331 -14.53 -13.07 -12.95
N ARG A 332 -15.21 -13.20 -11.81
CA ARG A 332 -16.56 -12.69 -11.62
C ARG A 332 -16.60 -11.16 -11.72
N LEU A 333 -15.72 -10.46 -11.01
CA LEU A 333 -15.63 -9.00 -11.10
C LEU A 333 -15.33 -8.54 -12.54
N TYR A 334 -14.39 -9.21 -13.23
CA TYR A 334 -14.07 -8.93 -14.63
C TYR A 334 -15.32 -9.02 -15.51
N GLY A 335 -16.15 -10.06 -15.33
CA GLY A 335 -17.40 -10.23 -16.07
C GLY A 335 -18.42 -9.10 -15.83
N MET A 336 -18.40 -8.47 -14.65
CA MET A 336 -19.33 -7.40 -14.27
C MET A 336 -18.91 -6.01 -14.74
N ILE A 337 -17.63 -5.79 -15.07
CA ILE A 337 -17.11 -4.49 -15.50
C ILE A 337 -17.54 -4.19 -16.95
N PRO A 338 -18.28 -3.10 -17.22
CA PRO A 338 -18.68 -2.74 -18.59
C PRO A 338 -17.64 -1.88 -19.32
N GLY A 339 -16.73 -1.20 -18.60
CA GLY A 339 -15.65 -0.41 -19.18
C GLY A 339 -14.55 -1.27 -19.85
N PRO A 340 -13.56 -0.62 -20.48
CA PRO A 340 -12.37 -1.30 -20.97
C PRO A 340 -11.69 -2.08 -19.83
N LYS A 341 -11.29 -3.33 -20.06
CA LYS A 341 -10.80 -4.18 -18.97
C LYS A 341 -9.75 -5.19 -19.38
N GLU A 342 -8.82 -5.45 -18.48
CA GLU A 342 -7.89 -6.56 -18.55
C GLU A 342 -7.89 -7.37 -17.24
N LEU A 343 -7.71 -8.69 -17.35
CA LEU A 343 -7.41 -9.57 -16.22
C LEU A 343 -6.07 -10.26 -16.47
N TRP A 344 -5.09 -10.05 -15.59
CA TRP A 344 -3.79 -10.68 -15.64
C TRP A 344 -3.66 -11.69 -14.50
N VAL A 345 -3.40 -12.94 -14.85
CA VAL A 345 -3.21 -14.04 -13.89
C VAL A 345 -1.78 -14.53 -14.02
N TYR A 346 -1.04 -14.49 -12.93
CA TYR A 346 0.34 -15.00 -12.87
C TYR A 346 0.30 -16.47 -12.39
N GLU A 347 0.68 -17.39 -13.29
CA GLU A 347 0.69 -18.83 -13.03
C GLU A 347 1.58 -19.17 -11.83
N ASN A 348 1.11 -20.06 -10.97
CA ASN A 348 1.80 -20.53 -9.75
C ASN A 348 2.17 -19.44 -8.72
N GLU A 349 1.71 -18.20 -8.88
CA GLU A 349 2.01 -17.11 -7.95
C GLU A 349 0.93 -16.93 -6.87
N THR A 350 1.35 -16.37 -5.73
CA THR A 350 0.52 -16.08 -4.56
C THR A 350 0.21 -14.58 -4.45
N HIS A 351 -0.37 -14.14 -3.32
CA HIS A 351 -0.81 -12.74 -3.16
C HIS A 351 0.27 -11.69 -3.45
N THR A 352 1.55 -11.96 -3.14
CA THR A 352 2.63 -10.96 -3.33
C THR A 352 3.30 -11.04 -4.70
N LEU A 353 2.88 -11.96 -5.57
CA LEU A 353 3.53 -12.26 -6.85
C LEU A 353 5.02 -12.65 -6.73
N GLY A 354 5.45 -13.07 -5.54
CA GLY A 354 6.76 -13.68 -5.29
C GLY A 354 7.92 -12.96 -5.99
N GLY A 355 8.70 -13.73 -6.74
CA GLY A 355 9.84 -13.24 -7.52
C GLY A 355 9.44 -12.47 -8.79
N ARG A 356 8.17 -12.51 -9.20
CA ARG A 356 7.64 -11.81 -10.39
C ARG A 356 7.32 -10.34 -10.12
N LEU A 357 7.28 -9.93 -8.85
CA LEU A 357 6.89 -8.60 -8.44
C LEU A 357 7.66 -7.45 -9.14
N PRO A 358 9.00 -7.49 -9.29
CA PRO A 358 9.72 -6.41 -9.98
C PRO A 358 9.27 -6.23 -11.43
N ASP A 359 9.08 -7.33 -12.16
CA ASP A 359 8.57 -7.32 -13.53
C ASP A 359 7.12 -6.83 -13.60
N PHE A 360 6.31 -7.21 -12.61
CA PHE A 360 4.93 -6.76 -12.49
C PHE A 360 4.84 -5.23 -12.38
N TYR A 361 5.70 -4.60 -11.56
CA TYR A 361 5.69 -3.14 -11.46
C TYR A 361 6.06 -2.44 -12.77
N LEU A 362 7.00 -3.00 -13.55
CA LEU A 362 7.32 -2.48 -14.88
C LEU A 362 6.09 -2.54 -15.80
N ALA A 363 5.44 -3.70 -15.87
CA ALA A 363 4.28 -3.92 -16.74
C ALA A 363 3.06 -3.07 -16.33
N VAL A 364 2.82 -2.89 -15.04
CA VAL A 364 1.75 -2.03 -14.52
C VAL A 364 1.99 -0.57 -14.86
N ALA A 365 3.23 -0.09 -14.72
CA ALA A 365 3.56 1.30 -15.05
C ALA A 365 3.40 1.57 -16.56
N ASP A 366 3.76 0.60 -17.42
CA ASP A 366 3.49 0.67 -18.87
C ASP A 366 1.98 0.67 -19.16
N TRP A 367 1.22 -0.21 -18.52
CA TRP A 367 -0.23 -0.30 -18.72
C TRP A 367 -0.94 1.00 -18.31
N LEU A 368 -0.57 1.59 -17.17
CA LEU A 368 -1.13 2.87 -16.71
C LEU A 368 -0.79 4.00 -17.67
N ARG A 369 0.44 4.04 -18.20
CA ARG A 369 0.82 5.02 -19.23
C ARG A 369 -0.06 4.89 -20.47
N ASP A 370 -0.20 3.68 -20.98
CA ASP A 370 -1.01 3.38 -22.16
C ASP A 370 -2.50 3.70 -21.96
N ALA A 371 -3.04 3.38 -20.78
CA ALA A 371 -4.41 3.70 -20.42
C ALA A 371 -4.65 5.23 -20.37
N LEU A 372 -3.75 5.98 -19.73
CA LEU A 372 -3.84 7.45 -19.62
C LEU A 372 -3.58 8.18 -20.95
N ASP A 373 -2.90 7.54 -21.90
CA ASP A 373 -2.77 8.01 -23.28
C ASP A 373 -3.94 7.57 -24.18
N GLY A 374 -4.95 6.90 -23.60
CA GLY A 374 -6.18 6.53 -24.30
C GLY A 374 -6.01 5.41 -25.31
N LYS A 375 -4.98 4.55 -25.14
CA LYS A 375 -4.79 3.37 -26.02
C LYS A 375 -5.82 2.28 -25.76
N LEU A 376 -6.35 2.19 -24.54
CA LEU A 376 -7.42 1.25 -24.18
C LEU A 376 -8.79 1.82 -24.56
N LYS A 377 -9.26 1.46 -25.76
CA LYS A 377 -10.51 1.98 -26.33
C LYS A 377 -11.76 1.38 -25.69
N PRO A 378 -12.93 2.04 -25.79
CA PRO A 378 -14.21 1.44 -25.44
C PRO A 378 -14.38 0.05 -26.07
N GLY A 379 -14.85 -0.92 -25.28
CA GLY A 379 -15.01 -2.31 -25.72
C GLY A 379 -13.74 -3.18 -25.62
N HIS A 380 -12.56 -2.60 -25.31
CA HIS A 380 -11.36 -3.40 -25.07
C HIS A 380 -11.55 -4.35 -23.90
N ALA A 381 -11.33 -5.64 -24.15
CA ALA A 381 -11.42 -6.69 -23.15
C ALA A 381 -10.32 -7.72 -23.43
N ALA A 382 -9.38 -7.90 -22.50
CA ALA A 382 -8.34 -8.91 -22.62
C ALA A 382 -8.21 -9.75 -21.34
N ARG A 383 -7.71 -10.97 -21.50
CA ARG A 383 -7.23 -11.83 -20.42
C ARG A 383 -5.82 -12.27 -20.76
N LYS A 384 -4.91 -12.20 -19.80
CA LYS A 384 -3.53 -12.65 -19.94
C LYS A 384 -3.24 -13.65 -18.84
N PHE A 385 -3.00 -14.90 -19.24
CA PHE A 385 -2.36 -15.88 -18.38
C PHE A 385 -0.87 -15.77 -18.61
N ILE A 386 -0.13 -15.48 -17.56
CA ILE A 386 1.29 -15.18 -17.60
C ILE A 386 2.02 -16.41 -17.07
N PRO A 387 2.69 -17.19 -17.93
CA PRO A 387 3.27 -18.46 -17.54
C PRO A 387 4.30 -18.34 -16.42
N ALA A 388 4.44 -19.42 -15.67
CA ALA A 388 5.47 -19.61 -14.67
C ALA A 388 6.86 -19.55 -15.32
N ARG A 389 7.88 -19.20 -14.52
CA ARG A 389 9.27 -19.06 -14.98
C ARG A 389 10.20 -20.03 -14.29
#